data_AF-A0A8T0CXK1-F1
#
_entry.id   AF-A0A8T0CXK1-F1
#
_cell.length_a   1.000
_cell.length_b   1.000
_cell.length_c   1.000
_cell.angle_alpha   90.00
_cell.angle_beta   90.00
_cell.angle_gamma   90.00
#
_symmetry.space_group_name_H-M   'P 1'
#
loop_
_entity.id
_entity.type
_entity.pdbx_description
1 polymer ?
#
loop_
_entity_poly.entity_id
_entity_poly.type
_entity_poly.pdbx_seq_one_letter_code
_entity_poly.pdbx_strand_id
1 'polypeptide(L)'
;MRHRLDSKGQREGKLIDYRVSELRVVELLDGLCEKMQDYTLEKRDSTQLEWVKVDDWDQLKTNKQEARAHSKAISTYCGRLLEDTEDELAKLIRQGFVKVGGVTKVLCQDLSKHCSQTSGFHDGDGPADDAKEEL
;
A
#
# COMPACT_ATOMS: atom_id res chain seq x y z
N MET A 1 -27.05 0.55 12.16
CA MET A 1 -27.42 -0.46 11.14
C MET A 1 -28.21 -1.59 11.79
N ARG A 2 -29.51 -1.69 11.51
CA ARG A 2 -30.37 -2.77 12.03
C ARG A 2 -30.21 -4.00 11.15
N HIS A 3 -29.65 -5.06 11.71
CA HIS A 3 -29.53 -6.35 11.05
C HIS A 3 -30.93 -6.94 10.82
N ARG A 4 -31.36 -7.07 9.56
CA ARG A 4 -32.57 -7.83 9.22
C ARG A 4 -32.17 -9.29 9.06
N LEU A 5 -32.69 -10.12 9.95
CA LEU A 5 -32.68 -11.58 9.78
C LEU A 5 -33.99 -11.95 9.09
N ASP A 6 -33.93 -12.91 8.16
CA ASP A 6 -35.12 -13.49 7.56
C ASP A 6 -35.91 -14.30 8.60
N SER A 7 -37.09 -14.78 8.24
CA SER A 7 -37.93 -15.61 9.13
C SER A 7 -37.28 -16.94 9.55
N LYS A 8 -36.14 -17.31 8.96
CA LYS A 8 -35.33 -18.49 9.29
C LYS A 8 -34.07 -18.15 10.10
N GLY A 9 -33.90 -16.89 10.50
CA GLY A 9 -32.74 -16.44 11.27
C GLY A 9 -31.46 -16.28 10.45
N GLN A 10 -31.55 -16.24 9.11
CA GLN A 10 -30.40 -15.97 8.24
C GLN A 10 -30.30 -14.46 7.98
N ARG A 11 -29.08 -13.94 7.84
CA ARG A 11 -28.86 -12.52 7.50
C ARG A 11 -29.44 -12.22 6.12
N GLU A 12 -30.40 -11.31 6.05
CA GLU A 12 -30.84 -10.74 4.77
C GLU A 12 -29.79 -9.74 4.30
N GLY A 13 -29.09 -10.08 3.22
CA GLY A 13 -28.12 -9.20 2.57
C GLY A 13 -27.49 -9.86 1.36
N LYS A 14 -27.08 -9.05 0.38
CA LYS A 14 -26.28 -9.53 -0.75
C LYS A 14 -24.88 -9.86 -0.25
N LEU A 15 -24.44 -11.11 -0.38
CA LEU A 15 -23.03 -11.47 -0.20
C LEU A 15 -22.24 -10.81 -1.33
N ILE A 16 -21.29 -9.95 -0.99
CA ILE A 16 -20.41 -9.29 -1.94
C ILE A 16 -18.99 -9.84 -1.73
N ASP A 17 -18.30 -10.18 -2.81
CA ASP A 17 -16.89 -10.57 -2.74
C ASP A 17 -16.08 -9.42 -2.14
N TYR A 18 -15.27 -9.73 -1.12
CA TYR A 18 -14.40 -8.77 -0.46
C TYR A 18 -13.48 -8.03 -1.45
N ARG A 19 -13.05 -8.70 -2.53
CA ARG A 19 -12.15 -8.10 -3.54
C ARG A 19 -12.73 -6.85 -4.20
N VAL A 20 -14.04 -6.85 -4.42
CA VAL A 20 -14.78 -5.75 -5.08
C VAL A 20 -15.47 -4.82 -4.08
N SER A 21 -15.35 -5.12 -2.78
CA SER A 21 -15.99 -4.37 -1.71
C SER A 21 -15.31 -3.01 -1.49
N GLU A 22 -16.10 -1.97 -1.26
CA GLU A 22 -15.61 -0.66 -0.83
C GLU A 22 -14.92 -0.73 0.55
N LEU A 23 -15.40 -1.62 1.42
CA LEU A 23 -14.80 -1.83 2.74
C LEU A 23 -13.32 -2.22 2.65
N ARG A 24 -12.96 -3.05 1.65
CA ARG A 24 -11.56 -3.46 1.44
C ARG A 24 -10.66 -2.26 1.12
N VAL A 25 -11.15 -1.29 0.36
CA VAL A 25 -10.37 -0.10 0.03
C VAL A 25 -10.11 0.72 1.29
N VAL A 26 -11.14 0.94 2.10
CA VAL A 26 -11.02 1.65 3.38
C VAL A 26 -10.01 0.94 4.28
N GLU A 27 -10.12 -0.38 4.45
CA GLU A 27 -9.19 -1.15 5.30
C GLU A 27 -7.74 -1.12 4.81
N LEU A 28 -7.50 -1.00 3.50
CA LEU A 28 -6.15 -0.92 2.94
C LEU A 28 -5.53 0.48 3.06
N LEU A 29 -6.33 1.54 2.93
CA LEU A 29 -5.84 2.92 2.98
C LEU A 29 -5.82 3.47 4.41
N ASP A 30 -6.62 2.92 5.31
CA ASP A 30 -6.68 3.33 6.71
C ASP A 30 -5.32 3.16 7.41
N GLY A 31 -4.86 4.24 8.05
CA GLY A 31 -3.56 4.32 8.72
C GLY A 31 -2.34 4.13 7.79
N LEU A 32 -2.50 4.04 6.46
CA LEU A 32 -1.38 3.81 5.54
C LEU A 32 -0.34 4.93 5.63
N CYS A 33 -0.79 6.18 5.56
CA CYS A 33 0.11 7.34 5.63
C CYS A 33 0.66 7.58 7.04
N GLU A 34 -0.01 7.10 8.08
CA GLU A 34 0.53 7.13 9.44
C GLU A 34 1.71 6.16 9.57
N LYS A 35 1.59 4.94 9.02
CA LYS A 35 2.67 3.95 8.97
C LYS A 35 3.87 4.40 8.14
N MET A 36 3.71 5.35 7.23
CA MET A 36 4.86 5.96 6.53
C MET A 36 5.80 6.70 7.48
N GLN A 37 5.35 7.06 8.68
CA GLN A 37 6.21 7.64 9.71
C GLN A 37 7.24 6.64 10.27
N ASP A 38 7.11 5.34 10.00
CA ASP A 38 8.12 4.34 10.36
C ASP A 38 9.34 4.37 9.41
N TYR A 39 9.37 5.24 8.41
CA TYR A 39 10.44 5.31 7.42
C TYR A 39 11.23 6.62 7.52
N THR A 40 12.53 6.56 7.23
CA THR A 40 13.39 7.74 7.13
C THR A 40 14.42 7.59 6.01
N LEU A 41 15.07 8.69 5.64
CA LEU A 41 16.16 8.68 4.67
C LEU A 41 17.50 8.49 5.39
N GLU A 42 18.25 7.47 4.98
CA GLU A 42 19.62 7.25 5.42
C GLU A 42 20.61 7.30 4.25
N LYS A 43 21.82 7.75 4.54
CA LYS A 43 22.94 7.73 3.60
C LYS A 43 23.59 6.34 3.67
N ARG A 44 23.41 5.53 2.63
CA ARG A 44 24.13 4.26 2.49
C ARG A 44 25.61 4.52 2.20
N ASP A 45 25.89 5.52 1.36
CA ASP A 45 27.21 6.02 0.99
C ASP A 45 27.19 7.56 0.89
N SER A 46 28.33 8.20 0.57
CA SER A 46 28.42 9.67 0.44
C SER A 46 27.47 10.29 -0.60
N THR A 47 26.95 9.49 -1.52
CA THR A 47 26.12 9.95 -2.65
C THR A 47 24.72 9.34 -2.72
N GLN A 48 24.45 8.24 -2.00
CA GLN A 48 23.20 7.50 -2.17
C GLN A 48 22.34 7.56 -0.91
N LEU A 49 21.15 8.16 -1.06
CA LEU A 49 20.09 8.19 -0.07
C LEU A 49 19.14 7.03 -0.30
N GLU A 50 18.72 6.38 0.78
CA GLU A 50 17.76 5.29 0.74
C GLU A 50 16.71 5.45 1.84
N TRP A 51 15.47 5.09 1.52
CA TRP A 51 14.41 4.98 2.52
C TRP A 51 14.57 3.68 3.29
N VAL A 52 14.77 3.79 4.59
CA VAL A 52 14.87 2.64 5.50
C VAL A 52 13.74 2.68 6.51
N LYS A 53 13.26 1.50 6.92
CA LYS A 53 12.31 1.37 8.01
C LYS A 53 13.06 1.43 9.34
N VAL A 54 12.53 2.22 10.28
CA VAL A 54 13.08 2.43 11.61
C VAL A 54 12.26 1.64 12.61
N ASP A 55 12.81 0.53 13.11
CA ASP A 55 12.15 -0.27 14.16
C ASP A 55 12.29 0.36 15.55
N ASP A 56 13.43 0.99 15.82
CA ASP A 56 13.71 1.70 17.08
C ASP A 56 14.39 3.05 16.82
N TRP A 57 13.66 4.13 17.09
CA TRP A 57 14.14 5.50 16.93
C TRP A 57 15.25 5.89 17.90
N ASP A 58 15.38 5.16 19.01
CA ASP A 58 16.43 5.43 19.99
C ASP A 58 17.79 4.89 19.57
N GLN A 59 17.81 3.83 18.75
CA GLN A 59 19.01 3.19 18.22
C GLN A 59 19.54 3.81 16.92
N LEU A 60 18.85 4.82 16.38
CA LEU A 60 19.23 5.49 15.15
C LEU A 60 20.60 6.20 15.32
N LYS A 61 21.57 5.84 14.47
CA LYS A 61 22.93 6.41 14.49
C LYS A 61 23.02 7.76 13.78
N THR A 62 22.07 8.07 12.92
CA THR A 62 21.99 9.32 12.15
C THR A 62 21.36 10.45 12.99
N ASN A 63 21.28 11.65 12.42
CA ASN A 63 20.66 12.79 13.09
C ASN A 63 19.15 12.53 13.31
N LYS A 64 18.76 12.25 14.55
CA LYS A 64 17.36 11.94 14.93
C LYS A 64 16.37 13.04 14.52
N GLN A 65 16.75 14.31 14.60
CA GLN A 65 15.84 15.41 14.25
C GLN A 65 15.57 15.44 12.74
N GLU A 66 16.63 15.29 11.94
CA GLU A 66 16.55 15.20 10.48
C GLU A 66 15.75 13.96 10.05
N ALA A 67 16.02 12.82 10.68
CA ALA A 67 15.33 11.58 10.39
C ALA A 67 13.82 11.67 10.69
N ARG A 68 13.44 12.30 11.82
CA ARG A 68 12.04 12.58 12.16
C ARG A 68 11.39 13.57 11.19
N ALA A 69 12.14 14.55 10.70
CA ALA A 69 11.63 15.47 9.68
C ALA A 69 11.33 14.74 8.36
N HIS A 70 12.20 13.81 7.92
CA HIS A 70 11.95 12.98 6.73
C HIS A 70 10.74 12.06 6.89
N SER A 71 10.61 11.40 8.04
CA SER A 71 9.46 10.57 8.40
C SER A 71 8.14 11.34 8.32
N LYS A 72 8.10 12.56 8.89
CA LYS A 72 6.93 13.43 8.79
C LYS A 72 6.68 13.88 7.35
N ALA A 73 7.73 14.18 6.59
CA ALA A 73 7.62 14.63 5.21
C ALA A 73 7.01 13.54 4.30
N ILE A 74 7.46 12.28 4.42
CA ILE A 74 6.90 11.18 3.62
C ILE A 74 5.46 10.84 3.99
N SER A 75 5.13 10.88 5.29
CA SER A 75 3.74 10.73 5.76
C SER A 75 2.83 11.84 5.20
N THR A 76 3.29 13.08 5.23
CA THR A 76 2.54 14.23 4.66
C THR A 76 2.40 14.11 3.14
N TYR A 77 3.45 13.66 2.46
CA TYR A 77 3.42 13.42 1.02
C TYR A 77 2.44 12.30 0.66
N CYS A 78 2.43 11.20 1.41
CA CYS A 78 1.45 10.13 1.26
C CYS A 78 0.01 10.67 1.37
N GLY A 79 -0.26 11.50 2.38
CA GLY A 79 -1.59 12.12 2.56
C GLY A 79 -2.03 12.89 1.32
N ARG A 80 -1.18 13.80 0.83
CA ARG A 80 -1.47 14.58 -0.40
C ARG A 80 -1.65 13.68 -1.63
N LEU A 81 -0.80 12.66 -1.77
CA LEU A 81 -0.88 11.73 -2.89
C LEU A 81 -2.20 10.97 -2.89
N LEU A 82 -2.67 10.51 -1.72
CA LEU A 82 -3.95 9.82 -1.62
C LEU A 82 -5.12 10.78 -1.77
N GLU A 83 -5.05 11.99 -1.20
CA GLU A 83 -6.08 13.03 -1.43
C GLU A 83 -6.33 13.26 -2.93
N ASP A 84 -5.28 13.26 -3.75
CA ASP A 84 -5.38 13.48 -5.19
C ASP A 84 -5.78 12.22 -6.00
N THR A 85 -5.59 11.00 -5.46
CA THR A 85 -5.68 9.75 -6.25
C THR A 85 -6.59 8.67 -5.67
N GLU A 86 -7.19 8.89 -4.49
CA GLU A 86 -7.96 7.88 -3.75
C GLU A 86 -9.13 7.32 -4.57
N ASP A 87 -9.91 8.17 -5.25
CA ASP A 87 -11.09 7.75 -6.00
C ASP A 87 -10.73 6.79 -7.15
N GLU A 88 -9.74 7.14 -7.97
CA GLU A 88 -9.24 6.31 -9.06
C GLU A 88 -8.55 5.03 -8.53
N LEU A 89 -7.73 5.14 -7.49
CA LEU A 89 -7.08 4.00 -6.87
C LEU A 89 -8.11 3.01 -6.31
N ALA A 90 -9.14 3.51 -5.61
CA ALA A 90 -10.25 2.73 -5.09
C ALA A 90 -10.98 1.97 -6.19
N LYS A 91 -11.21 2.62 -7.34
CA LYS A 91 -11.80 1.98 -8.51
C LYS A 91 -10.93 0.85 -9.06
N LEU A 92 -9.62 1.08 -9.21
CA LEU A 92 -8.68 0.07 -9.72
C LEU A 92 -8.53 -1.13 -8.78
N ILE A 93 -8.52 -0.90 -7.46
CA ILE A 93 -8.49 -1.97 -6.44
C ILE A 93 -9.74 -2.83 -6.55
N ARG A 94 -10.92 -2.21 -6.61
CA ARG A 94 -12.21 -2.93 -6.73
C ARG A 94 -12.33 -3.71 -8.02
N GLN A 95 -11.75 -3.21 -9.11
CA GLN A 95 -11.72 -3.90 -10.40
C GLN A 95 -10.67 -5.02 -10.46
N GLY A 96 -9.81 -5.15 -9.44
CA GLY A 96 -8.76 -6.16 -9.39
C GLY A 96 -7.55 -5.86 -10.28
N PHE A 97 -7.40 -4.62 -10.77
CA PHE A 97 -6.26 -4.20 -11.57
C PHE A 97 -4.98 -4.02 -10.74
N VAL A 98 -5.12 -3.73 -9.44
CA VAL A 98 -4.00 -3.63 -8.52
C VAL A 98 -3.68 -5.02 -7.94
N LYS A 99 -2.61 -5.64 -8.46
CA LYS A 99 -2.03 -6.87 -7.90
C LYS A 99 -1.05 -6.54 -6.77
N VAL A 100 -0.76 -7.54 -5.93
CA VAL A 100 0.32 -7.44 -4.93
C VAL A 100 1.62 -7.06 -5.64
N GLY A 101 2.36 -6.08 -5.10
CA GLY A 101 3.58 -5.53 -5.73
C GLY A 101 3.33 -4.51 -6.85
N GLY A 102 2.15 -4.51 -7.48
CA GLY A 102 1.82 -3.63 -8.61
C GLY A 102 1.46 -2.18 -8.25
N VAL A 103 1.38 -1.86 -6.96
CA VAL A 103 0.92 -0.53 -6.50
C VAL A 103 1.83 0.60 -6.96
N THR A 104 3.14 0.35 -7.07
CA THR A 104 4.13 1.36 -7.51
C THR A 104 3.86 1.83 -8.92
N LYS A 105 3.52 0.92 -9.84
CA LYS A 105 3.16 1.26 -11.22
C LYS A 105 1.92 2.15 -11.24
N VAL A 106 0.88 1.72 -10.53
CA VAL A 106 -0.41 2.42 -10.50
C VAL A 106 -0.27 3.81 -9.87
N LEU A 107 0.29 3.91 -8.67
CA LEU A 107 0.41 5.19 -7.98
C LEU A 107 1.46 6.10 -8.62
N CYS A 108 2.67 5.62 -8.86
CA CYS A 108 3.77 6.49 -9.27
C CYS A 108 3.78 6.81 -10.77
N GLN A 109 3.38 5.87 -11.63
CA GLN A 109 3.43 6.06 -13.08
C GLN A 109 2.05 6.44 -13.64
N ASP A 110 1.00 5.69 -13.31
CA ASP A 110 -0.30 5.83 -13.98
C ASP A 110 -1.13 7.00 -13.43
N LEU A 111 -1.25 7.10 -12.09
CA LEU A 111 -2.08 8.10 -11.42
C LEU A 111 -1.33 9.42 -11.19
N SER A 112 -0.25 9.40 -10.41
CA SER A 112 0.47 10.64 -10.03
C SER A 112 1.52 11.12 -11.02
N LYS A 113 2.00 10.24 -11.91
CA LYS A 113 3.02 10.54 -12.93
C LYS A 113 4.33 11.10 -12.37
N HIS A 114 4.64 10.81 -11.10
CA HIS A 114 5.90 11.21 -10.47
C HIS A 114 7.09 10.38 -10.97
N CYS A 115 6.84 9.16 -11.44
CA CYS A 115 7.85 8.29 -12.03
C CYS A 115 7.76 8.33 -13.56
N SER A 116 8.91 8.52 -14.22
CA SER A 116 9.02 8.17 -15.65
C SER A 116 8.96 6.65 -15.81
N GLN A 117 8.52 6.16 -16.98
CA GLN A 117 8.62 4.74 -17.31
C GLN A 117 10.09 4.35 -17.44
N THR A 118 10.74 4.00 -16.33
CA THR A 118 12.06 3.42 -16.34
C THR A 118 11.91 1.92 -16.61
N SER A 119 12.43 1.46 -17.74
CA SER A 119 12.58 0.05 -18.06
C SER A 119 13.48 -0.62 -17.02
N GLY A 120 12.89 -1.34 -16.06
CA GLY A 120 13.64 -2.22 -15.16
C GLY A 120 13.22 -2.15 -13.69
N PHE A 121 11.99 -2.58 -13.40
CA PHE A 121 11.76 -3.30 -12.15
C PHE A 121 11.57 -4.77 -12.54
N HIS A 122 12.53 -5.61 -12.18
CA HIS A 122 12.40 -7.05 -12.31
C HIS A 122 11.28 -7.51 -11.37
N ASP A 123 10.09 -7.74 -11.92
CA ASP A 123 9.10 -8.61 -11.30
C ASP A 123 9.70 -10.02 -11.28
N GLY A 124 10.14 -10.46 -10.12
CA GLY A 124 10.47 -11.86 -9.87
C GLY A 124 9.19 -12.69 -9.83
N ASP A 125 8.67 -13.01 -11.01
CA ASP A 125 7.63 -14.04 -11.19
C ASP A 125 8.31 -15.41 -11.13
N GLY A 126 8.35 -16.00 -9.93
CA GLY A 126 8.67 -17.41 -9.76
C GLY A 126 7.39 -18.24 -9.98
N PRO A 127 7.37 -19.21 -10.91
CA PRO A 127 6.18 -20.04 -11.11
C PRO A 127 5.91 -20.89 -9.87
N ALA A 128 4.66 -20.86 -9.40
CA ALA A 128 4.14 -21.82 -8.44
C ALA A 128 3.92 -23.15 -9.17
N ASP A 129 4.81 -24.11 -8.96
CA ASP A 129 4.62 -25.50 -9.38
C ASP A 129 3.58 -26.17 -8.47
N ASP A 130 2.33 -26.19 -8.93
CA ASP A 130 1.28 -27.10 -8.47
C ASP A 130 1.63 -28.54 -8.92
N ALA A 131 2.33 -29.29 -8.07
CA ALA A 131 2.41 -30.74 -8.19
C ALA A 131 1.44 -31.38 -7.18
N LYS A 132 0.26 -31.73 -7.68
CA LYS A 132 -0.62 -32.71 -7.03
C LYS A 132 0.04 -34.09 -7.16
N GLU A 133 0.33 -34.73 -6.04
CA GLU A 133 0.64 -36.15 -6.01
C GLU A 133 -0.50 -36.88 -5.28
N GLU A 134 -1.42 -37.42 -6.08
CA GLU A 134 -2.27 -38.55 -5.71
C GLU A 134 -1.90 -39.70 -6.65
N LEU A 135 -1.13 -40.68 -6.15
CA LEU A 135 -1.43 -42.12 -6.20
C LEU A 135 -0.43 -42.91 -5.33
#